data_AF-A0A535ED94-F1
#
_entry.id   AF-A0A535ED94-F1
#
_cell.length_a   1.000
_cell.length_b   1.000
_cell.length_c   1.000
_cell.angle_alpha   90.00
_cell.angle_beta   90.00
_cell.angle_gamma   90.00
#
_symmetry.space_group_name_H-M   'P 1'
#
loop_
_entity.id
_entity.type
_entity.pdbx_description
1 polymer ?
#
loop_
_entity_poly.entity_id
_entity_poly.type
_entity_poly.pdbx_seq_one_letter_code
_entity_poly.pdbx_strand_id
1 'polypeptide(L)'
;MAEPEEQERLVLPVLPLKNTVVFPHVLVPLGVGRPRSLRLLEDLAPGDRTLAVAAQYDEQVEEATWDEVRHVGTIVRIQHLL
;
A
#
# COMPACT_ATOMS: atom_id res chain seq x y z
N MET A 1 -10.41 9.26 -32.33
CA MET A 1 -10.44 8.05 -31.47
C MET A 1 -9.03 7.92 -30.92
N ALA A 2 -8.81 8.24 -29.64
CA ALA A 2 -7.51 8.06 -29.01
C ALA A 2 -7.35 6.57 -28.69
N GLU A 3 -6.21 5.99 -29.05
CA GLU A 3 -5.86 4.64 -28.62
C GLU A 3 -5.79 4.63 -27.08
N PRO A 4 -6.32 3.60 -26.40
CA PRO A 4 -6.26 3.55 -24.95
C PRO A 4 -4.78 3.53 -24.57
N GLU A 5 -4.35 4.55 -23.81
CA GLU A 5 -2.99 4.63 -23.28
C GLU A 5 -2.67 3.29 -22.60
N GLU A 6 -1.60 2.63 -23.05
CA GLU A 6 -1.20 1.33 -22.51
C GLU A 6 -0.84 1.52 -21.04
N GLN A 7 -1.79 1.18 -20.16
CA GLN A 7 -1.63 1.32 -18.72
C GLN A 7 -0.49 0.41 -18.27
N GLU A 8 0.62 1.03 -17.86
CA GLU A 8 1.80 0.34 -17.38
C GLU A 8 1.43 -0.60 -16.22
N ARG A 9 1.68 -1.90 -16.38
CA ARG A 9 1.42 -2.89 -15.34
C ARG A 9 2.59 -2.91 -14.37
N LEU A 10 2.37 -2.36 -13.19
CA LEU A 10 3.34 -2.35 -12.11
C LEU A 10 3.11 -3.54 -11.17
N VAL A 11 4.20 -4.19 -10.74
CA VAL A 11 4.19 -5.15 -9.64
C VAL A 11 4.70 -4.43 -8.40
N LEU A 12 3.81 -4.17 -7.45
CA LEU A 12 4.12 -3.41 -6.24
C LEU A 12 3.85 -4.24 -4.99
N PRO A 13 4.67 -4.10 -3.93
CA PRO A 13 4.33 -4.62 -2.63
C PRO A 13 3.08 -3.91 -2.10
N VAL A 14 2.24 -4.66 -1.38
CA VAL A 14 0.95 -4.17 -0.86
C VAL A 14 0.99 -4.10 0.65
N LEU A 15 0.72 -2.92 1.20
CA LEU A 15 0.56 -2.70 2.64
C LEU A 15 -0.94 -2.63 3.00
N PRO A 16 -1.48 -3.62 3.73
CA PRO A 16 -2.86 -3.59 4.20
C PRO A 16 -3.05 -2.52 5.28
N LEU A 17 -4.05 -1.67 5.14
CA LEU A 17 -4.39 -0.63 6.10
C LEU A 17 -5.62 -1.04 6.93
N LYS A 18 -5.50 -0.86 8.24
CA LYS A 18 -6.58 -1.03 9.21
C LYS A 18 -7.22 0.34 9.48
N ASN A 19 -8.55 0.40 9.44
CA ASN A 19 -9.37 1.55 9.86
C ASN A 19 -9.07 2.87 9.13
N THR A 20 -8.43 2.81 7.96
CA THR A 20 -8.07 4.00 7.19
C THR A 20 -8.02 3.72 5.69
N VAL A 21 -8.26 4.77 4.91
CA VAL A 21 -8.17 4.79 3.45
C VAL A 21 -7.33 6.01 3.07
N VAL A 22 -6.34 5.81 2.20
CA VAL A 22 -5.47 6.88 1.70
C VAL A 22 -5.92 7.27 0.31
N PHE A 23 -6.15 8.57 0.11
CA PHE A 23 -6.46 9.13 -1.20
C PHE A 23 -5.20 9.67 -1.88
N PRO A 24 -5.17 9.70 -3.23
CA PRO A 24 -4.10 10.37 -3.96
C PRO A 24 -3.89 11.81 -3.51
N HIS A 25 -2.64 12.28 -3.58
CA HIS A 25 -2.24 13.65 -3.22
C HIS A 25 -2.38 14.03 -1.73
N VAL A 26 -2.66 13.08 -0.84
CA VAL A 26 -2.72 13.31 0.61
C VAL A 26 -1.44 12.82 1.29
N LEU A 27 -0.93 13.59 2.26
CA LEU A 27 0.14 13.18 3.17
C LEU A 27 -0.46 12.84 4.52
N VAL A 28 -0.30 11.58 4.95
CA VAL A 28 -0.85 11.07 6.20
C VAL A 28 0.22 10.23 6.93
N PRO A 29 0.43 10.44 8.24
CA PRO A 29 1.27 9.54 9.02
C PRO A 29 0.55 8.21 9.23
N LEU A 30 1.23 7.10 8.97
CA LEU A 30 0.70 5.75 9.16
C LEU A 30 1.49 5.04 10.25
N GLY A 31 0.77 4.49 11.24
CA GLY A 31 1.36 3.62 12.24
C GLY A 31 1.55 2.21 11.67
N VAL A 32 2.79 1.74 11.61
CA VAL A 32 3.11 0.38 11.17
C VAL A 32 3.76 -0.37 12.33
N GLY A 33 3.01 -1.29 12.95
CA GLY A 33 3.46 -2.03 14.12
C GLY A 33 3.58 -3.54 13.94
N ARG A 34 3.10 -4.09 12.81
CA ARG A 34 3.09 -5.55 12.57
C ARG A 34 4.44 -5.99 11.98
N PRO A 35 5.07 -7.07 12.49
CA PRO A 35 6.37 -7.52 12.00
C PRO A 35 6.44 -7.75 10.48
N ARG A 36 5.37 -8.30 9.89
CA ARG A 36 5.27 -8.52 8.43
C ARG A 36 5.26 -7.21 7.65
N SER A 37 4.55 -6.20 8.15
CA SER A 37 4.49 -4.88 7.51
C SER A 37 5.81 -4.14 7.66
N LEU A 38 6.48 -4.24 8.81
CA LEU A 38 7.82 -3.67 8.99
C LEU A 38 8.83 -4.28 8.02
N ARG A 39 8.86 -5.62 7.91
CA ARG A 39 9.72 -6.32 6.93
C ARG A 39 9.45 -5.86 5.50
N LEU A 40 8.18 -5.72 5.10
CA LEU A 40 7.83 -5.19 3.78
C LEU A 40 8.46 -3.82 3.52
N LEU A 41 8.50 -2.93 4.53
CA LEU A 41 9.10 -1.61 4.39
C LEU A 41 10.63 -1.64 4.38
N GLU A 42 11.24 -2.58 5.10
CA GLU A 42 12.68 -2.83 5.13
C GLU A 42 13.19 -3.42 3.82
N ASP A 43 12.38 -4.26 3.16
CA ASP A 43 12.69 -4.90 1.87
C ASP A 43 12.59 -3.94 0.67
N LEU A 44 12.06 -2.72 0.87
CA LEU A 44 11.99 -1.71 -0.18
C LEU A 44 13.38 -1.17 -0.52
N ALA A 45 13.64 -1.01 -1.82
CA ALA A 45 14.90 -0.50 -2.32
C ALA A 45 15.16 0.94 -1.82
N PRO A 46 16.41 1.28 -1.43
CA PRO A 46 16.78 2.66 -1.14
C PRO A 46 16.54 3.56 -2.36
N GLY A 47 15.66 4.55 -2.22
CA GLY A 47 15.35 5.53 -3.27
C GLY A 47 14.01 5.28 -3.98
N ASP A 48 13.55 4.04 -4.06
CA ASP A 48 12.22 3.70 -4.57
C ASP A 48 11.38 3.04 -3.49
N ARG A 49 10.71 3.90 -2.72
CA ARG A 49 9.81 3.51 -1.63
C ARG A 49 8.35 3.58 -2.07
N THR A 50 8.09 3.17 -3.30
CA THR A 50 6.75 3.12 -3.88
C THR A 50 6.09 1.79 -3.51
N LEU A 51 4.87 1.85 -3.00
CA LEU A 51 4.07 0.68 -2.65
C LEU A 51 2.59 0.96 -2.86
N ALA A 52 1.78 -0.08 -2.93
CA ALA A 52 0.33 0.05 -2.95
C ALA A 52 -0.23 -0.10 -1.53
N VAL A 53 -1.17 0.77 -1.15
CA VAL A 53 -1.95 0.60 0.08
C VAL A 53 -3.38 0.20 -0.25
N ALA A 54 -3.92 -0.73 0.52
CA ALA A 54 -5.29 -1.22 0.35
C ALA A 54 -5.97 -1.36 1.71
N ALA A 55 -7.25 -1.00 1.79
CA ALA A 55 -8.03 -1.20 3.00
C ALA A 55 -8.35 -2.69 3.19
N GLN A 56 -8.36 -3.14 4.44
CA GLN A 56 -8.83 -4.48 4.80
C GLN A 56 -10.37 -4.56 4.76
N TYR A 57 -10.93 -5.75 4.52
CA TYR A 57 -12.38 -5.96 4.68
C TYR A 57 -12.79 -5.98 6.15
N ASP A 58 -12.01 -6.67 6.97
CA ASP A 58 -12.21 -6.79 8.41
C ASP A 58 -10.96 -6.30 9.15
N GLU A 59 -11.17 -5.32 10.01
CA GLU A 59 -10.11 -4.72 10.82
C GLU A 59 -9.62 -5.61 11.97
N GLN A 60 -10.37 -6.64 12.33
CA GLN A 60 -9.99 -7.61 13.36
C GLN A 60 -8.93 -8.60 12.85
N VAL A 61 -8.74 -8.69 11.52
CA VAL A 61 -7.69 -9.52 10.93
C VAL A 61 -6.32 -8.91 11.18
N GLU A 62 -5.45 -9.68 11.83
CA GLU A 62 -4.08 -9.25 12.11
C GLU A 62 -3.16 -9.44 10.91
N GLU A 63 -3.24 -10.58 10.25
CA GLU A 63 -2.41 -10.89 9.09
C GLU A 63 -3.27 -11.03 7.84
N ALA A 64 -3.58 -9.90 7.21
CA ALA A 64 -4.37 -9.90 6.00
C ALA A 64 -3.67 -10.68 4.86
N THR A 65 -4.43 -11.57 4.26
CA THR A 65 -4.15 -12.25 3.00
C THR A 65 -4.66 -11.42 1.82
N TRP A 66 -4.39 -11.89 0.59
CA TRP A 66 -4.83 -11.19 -0.62
C TRP A 66 -6.36 -11.09 -0.74
N ASP A 67 -7.07 -12.11 -0.27
CA ASP A 67 -8.53 -12.15 -0.32
C ASP A 67 -9.19 -11.27 0.78
N GLU A 68 -8.40 -10.82 1.76
CA GLU A 68 -8.84 -10.01 2.90
C GLU A 68 -8.62 -8.50 2.70
N VAL A 69 -8.13 -8.08 1.53
CA VAL A 69 -7.92 -6.68 1.17
C VAL A 69 -8.77 -6.25 -0.03
N ARG A 70 -9.06 -4.95 -0.12
CA ARG A 70 -9.69 -4.36 -1.29
C ARG A 70 -8.71 -4.41 -2.47
N HIS A 71 -9.20 -4.85 -3.63
CA HIS A 71 -8.43 -4.94 -4.87
C HIS A 71 -8.21 -3.56 -5.54
N VAL A 72 -8.93 -2.54 -5.06
CA VAL A 72 -8.71 -1.15 -5.42
C VAL A 72 -8.06 -0.45 -4.24
N GLY A 73 -6.92 0.18 -4.51
CA GLY A 73 -6.11 0.87 -3.53
C GLY A 73 -5.41 2.07 -4.14
N THR A 74 -4.43 2.58 -3.41
CA THR A 74 -3.70 3.80 -3.81
C THR A 74 -2.21 3.50 -3.87
N ILE A 75 -1.56 3.89 -4.96
CA ILE A 75 -0.09 3.87 -5.04
C ILE A 75 0.43 5.06 -4.22
N VAL A 76 1.34 4.79 -3.30
CA VAL A 76 1.92 5.79 -2.41
C VAL A 76 3.44 5.71 -2.42
N ARG A 77 4.08 6.82 -2.07
CA ARG A 77 5.52 6.88 -1.84
C ARG A 77 5.79 7.25 -0.39
N ILE A 78 6.62 6.46 0.29
CA ILE A 78 7.05 6.76 1.66
C ILE A 78 7.97 7.99 1.62
N GLN A 79 7.65 9.01 2.43
CA GLN A 79 8.53 10.18 2.59
C GLN A 79 9.63 9.91 3.62
N HIS A 80 9.23 9.45 4.82
CA HIS A 80 10.13 9.18 5.93
C HIS A 80 9.60 7.99 6.75
N LEU A 81 10.51 7.18 7.28
CA LEU A 81 10.23 6.23 8.36
C LEU A 81 10.68 6.90 9.66
N LEU A 82 9.82 6.88 10.68
CA LEU A 82 10.07 7.49 11.99
C LEU A 82 10.40 6.41 13.03
#